data_AF-A0A1Y4A140-F1
#
_entry.id   AF-A0A1Y4A140-F1
#
_cell.length_a   1.000
_cell.length_b   1.000
_cell.length_c   1.000
_cell.angle_alpha   90.00
_cell.angle_beta   90.00
_cell.angle_gamma   90.00
#
_symmetry.space_group_name_H-M   'P 1'
#
loop_
_entity.id
_entity.type
_entity.pdbx_description
1 polymer ?
#
loop_
_entity_poly.entity_id
_entity_poly.type
_entity_poly.pdbx_seq_one_letter_code
_entity_poly.pdbx_strand_id
1 'polypeptide(L)'
;MNWIAHKTFDRSALGGPATIKRGERLEEIRGVLFQHGRPVCLAASQAAKEHFAPDGDGRGLERGDITRHIAFGPKLSELQKSVIRTDAFFRRFVQDDPETILFSDAFFRASILDLYTICRKLGVKL
;
A
#
# COMPACT_ATOMS: atom_id res chain seq x y z
N MET A 1 -8.54 7.24 -11.50
CA MET A 1 -7.15 7.38 -11.02
C MET A 1 -6.38 6.13 -11.44
N ASN A 2 -5.13 6.25 -11.85
CA ASN A 2 -4.36 5.11 -12.34
C ASN A 2 -3.67 4.36 -11.19
N TRP A 3 -3.68 3.04 -11.30
CA TRP A 3 -3.07 2.11 -10.35
C TRP A 3 -2.24 1.09 -11.10
N ILE A 4 -1.30 0.47 -10.39
CA ILE A 4 -0.45 -0.60 -10.91
C ILE A 4 -0.40 -1.76 -9.92
N ALA A 5 -0.35 -2.98 -10.44
CA ALA A 5 -0.03 -4.15 -9.64
C ALA A 5 1.46 -4.15 -9.28
N HIS A 6 1.79 -3.94 -8.01
CA HIS A 6 3.15 -4.14 -7.51
C HIS A 6 3.37 -5.58 -7.03
N LYS A 7 2.31 -6.37 -6.84
CA LYS A 7 2.42 -7.81 -6.57
C LYS A 7 1.36 -8.55 -7.35
N THR A 8 1.72 -9.68 -7.96
CA THR A 8 0.76 -10.52 -8.68
C THR A 8 -0.44 -10.84 -7.80
N PHE A 9 -1.63 -10.47 -8.26
CA PHE A 9 -2.90 -10.83 -7.68
C PHE A 9 -3.39 -12.08 -8.40
N ASP A 10 -3.62 -13.17 -7.67
CA ASP A 10 -4.10 -14.43 -8.23
C ASP A 10 -5.10 -15.05 -7.25
N ARG A 11 -6.33 -14.50 -7.26
CA ARG A 11 -7.42 -14.89 -6.35
C ARG A 11 -8.77 -14.40 -6.88
N SER A 12 -9.83 -14.67 -6.12
CA SER A 12 -11.17 -14.16 -6.40
C SER A 12 -11.20 -12.63 -6.34
N ALA A 13 -11.71 -12.02 -7.41
CA ALA A 13 -12.08 -10.62 -7.51
C ALA A 13 -13.61 -10.46 -7.49
N LEU A 14 -14.10 -9.22 -7.41
CA LEU A 14 -15.53 -8.90 -7.48
C LEU A 14 -16.18 -9.42 -8.77
N GLY A 15 -15.46 -9.38 -9.89
CA GLY A 15 -15.89 -9.91 -11.18
C GLY A 15 -15.60 -11.40 -11.41
N GLY A 16 -15.24 -12.15 -10.36
CA GLY A 16 -14.81 -13.55 -10.46
C GLY A 16 -13.29 -13.74 -10.33
N PRO A 17 -12.77 -14.98 -10.47
CA PRO A 17 -11.33 -15.25 -10.40
C PRO A 17 -10.55 -14.42 -11.42
N ALA A 18 -9.43 -13.83 -10.98
CA ALA A 18 -8.57 -13.02 -11.83
C ALA A 18 -7.09 -13.21 -11.47
N THR A 19 -6.26 -13.23 -12.52
CA THR A 19 -4.80 -13.19 -12.40
C THR A 19 -4.32 -11.88 -13.02
N ILE A 20 -3.78 -10.99 -12.17
CA ILE A 20 -3.25 -9.69 -12.57
C ILE A 20 -1.76 -9.68 -12.22
N LYS A 21 -0.91 -9.65 -13.22
CA LYS A 21 0.55 -9.74 -13.07
C LYS A 21 1.11 -8.40 -12.58
N ARG A 22 2.22 -8.47 -11.84
CA ARG A 22 2.99 -7.26 -11.50
C ARG A 22 3.28 -6.45 -12.76
N GLY A 23 3.08 -5.14 -12.68
CA GLY A 23 3.25 -4.18 -13.78
C GLY A 23 1.97 -3.91 -14.58
N GLU A 24 0.93 -4.73 -14.44
CA GLU A 24 -0.34 -4.48 -15.11
C GLU A 24 -1.08 -3.31 -14.48
N ARG A 25 -1.76 -2.54 -15.34
CA ARG A 25 -2.45 -1.31 -14.96
C ARG A 25 -3.91 -1.59 -14.58
N LEU A 26 -4.40 -0.78 -13.66
CA LEU A 26 -5.79 -0.76 -13.24
C LEU A 26 -6.31 0.68 -13.23
N GLU A 27 -7.61 0.82 -13.39
CA GLU A 27 -8.31 2.09 -13.23
C GLU A 27 -9.18 2.07 -11.98
N GLU A 28 -9.05 3.09 -11.15
CA GLU A 28 -9.99 3.35 -10.06
C GLU A 28 -11.16 4.20 -10.56
N ILE A 29 -12.36 3.65 -10.46
CA ILE A 29 -13.64 4.29 -10.76
C ILE A 29 -14.52 4.18 -9.52
N ARG A 30 -14.89 5.33 -8.92
CA ARG A 30 -15.74 5.43 -7.72
C ARG A 30 -15.29 4.50 -6.58
N GLY A 31 -13.98 4.39 -6.34
CA GLY A 31 -13.41 3.57 -5.27
C GLY A 31 -13.32 2.08 -5.56
N VAL A 32 -13.59 1.63 -6.79
CA VAL A 32 -13.42 0.24 -7.25
C VAL A 32 -12.29 0.21 -8.27
N LEU A 33 -11.39 -0.76 -8.15
CA LEU A 33 -10.33 -1.02 -9.13
C LEU A 33 -10.86 -1.92 -10.24
N PHE A 34 -10.59 -1.55 -11.48
CA PHE A 34 -10.96 -2.30 -12.68
C PHE A 34 -9.72 -2.67 -13.48
N GLN A 35 -9.69 -3.90 -14.02
CA GLN A 35 -8.73 -4.32 -15.04
C GLN A 35 -9.51 -4.62 -16.33
N HIS A 36 -9.20 -3.92 -17.42
CA HIS A 36 -9.88 -4.08 -18.71
C HIS A 36 -11.43 -4.05 -18.61
N GLY A 37 -11.96 -3.12 -17.80
CA GLY A 37 -13.40 -2.97 -17.56
C GLY A 37 -14.03 -3.99 -16.62
N ARG A 38 -13.27 -4.96 -16.08
CA ARG A 38 -13.77 -5.94 -15.10
C ARG A 38 -13.47 -5.49 -13.67
N PRO A 39 -14.44 -5.50 -12.74
CA PRO A 39 -14.22 -5.08 -11.37
C PRO A 39 -13.35 -6.09 -10.61
N VAL A 40 -12.32 -5.59 -9.91
CA VAL A 40 -11.32 -6.39 -9.19
C VAL A 40 -11.61 -6.37 -7.69
N CYS A 41 -11.47 -5.21 -7.05
CA CYS A 41 -11.70 -5.03 -5.61
C CYS A 41 -11.95 -3.55 -5.28
N LEU A 42 -12.38 -3.26 -4.05
CA LEU A 42 -12.42 -1.88 -3.56
C LEU A 42 -11.00 -1.34 -3.36
N ALA A 43 -10.75 -0.10 -3.75
CA ALA A 43 -9.44 0.56 -3.62
C ALA A 43 -8.96 0.67 -2.16
N ALA A 44 -9.89 0.75 -1.20
CA ALA A 44 -9.60 0.78 0.23
C ALA A 44 -9.47 -0.62 0.86
N SER A 45 -9.72 -1.70 0.11
CA SER A 45 -9.71 -3.07 0.64
C SER A 45 -8.31 -3.51 1.03
N GLN A 46 -8.24 -4.47 1.96
CA GLN A 46 -7.00 -5.18 2.27
C GLN A 46 -6.37 -5.78 1.01
N ALA A 47 -7.21 -6.25 0.10
CA ALA A 47 -6.74 -6.84 -1.14
C ALA A 47 -6.01 -5.85 -2.05
N ALA A 48 -6.46 -4.60 -2.07
CA ALA A 48 -5.79 -3.52 -2.78
C ALA A 48 -4.46 -3.17 -2.14
N LYS A 49 -4.43 -2.96 -0.81
CA LYS A 49 -3.21 -2.60 -0.06
C LYS A 49 -2.07 -3.60 -0.25
N GLU A 50 -2.38 -4.88 -0.41
CA GLU A 50 -1.40 -5.95 -0.57
C GLU A 50 -0.82 -6.09 -2.00
N HIS A 51 -1.54 -5.63 -3.02
CA HIS A 51 -1.27 -5.97 -4.42
C HIS A 51 -1.18 -4.79 -5.39
N PHE A 52 -1.87 -3.68 -5.10
CA PHE A 52 -2.00 -2.55 -6.00
C PHE A 52 -1.56 -1.26 -5.32
N ALA A 53 -1.00 -0.35 -6.10
CA ALA A 53 -0.57 0.96 -5.62
C ALA A 53 -0.98 2.06 -6.61
N PRO A 54 -1.28 3.28 -6.11
CA PRO A 54 -1.41 4.48 -6.92
C PRO A 54 -0.22 4.72 -7.85
N ASP A 55 -0.50 4.97 -9.13
CA ASP A 55 0.50 5.15 -10.18
C ASP A 55 0.32 6.48 -10.96
N GLY A 56 -0.35 7.46 -10.36
CA GLY A 56 -0.59 8.76 -11.00
C GLY A 56 0.69 9.54 -11.36
N ASP A 57 1.80 9.27 -10.66
CA ASP A 57 3.13 9.85 -10.89
C ASP A 57 4.10 8.87 -11.57
N GLY A 58 3.61 7.72 -12.05
CA GLY A 58 4.42 6.67 -12.68
C GLY A 58 5.34 5.89 -11.74
N ARG A 59 5.17 6.05 -10.41
CA ARG A 59 6.03 5.43 -9.38
C ARG A 59 5.29 4.41 -8.53
N GLY A 60 4.19 3.85 -9.03
CA GLY A 60 3.36 2.92 -8.27
C GLY A 60 4.08 1.62 -7.92
N LEU A 61 5.00 1.12 -8.76
CA LEU A 61 5.81 -0.07 -8.41
C LEU A 61 6.69 0.18 -7.19
N GLU A 62 7.43 1.28 -7.20
CA GLU A 62 8.29 1.71 -6.09
C GLU A 62 7.45 1.95 -4.82
N ARG A 63 6.31 2.64 -4.95
CA ARG A 63 5.36 2.87 -3.85
C ARG A 63 4.89 1.56 -3.22
N GLY A 64 4.47 0.64 -4.07
CA GLY A 64 3.95 -0.66 -3.65
C GLY A 64 5.02 -1.54 -3.01
N ASP A 65 6.25 -1.48 -3.49
CA ASP A 65 7.37 -2.22 -2.89
C ASP A 65 7.69 -1.71 -1.49
N ILE A 66 7.80 -0.39 -1.33
CA ILE A 66 8.09 0.23 -0.02
C ILE A 66 6.95 -0.05 0.97
N THR A 67 5.71 0.22 0.58
CA THR A 67 4.55 0.06 1.49
C THR A 67 4.35 -1.41 1.86
N ARG A 68 4.56 -2.33 0.91
CA ARG A 68 4.50 -3.77 1.18
C ARG A 68 5.62 -4.22 2.12
N HIS A 69 6.84 -3.77 1.90
CA HIS A 69 7.97 -4.14 2.76
C HIS A 69 7.71 -3.74 4.21
N ILE A 70 7.18 -2.53 4.43
CA ILE A 70 6.92 -2.00 5.76
C ILE A 70 5.68 -2.65 6.42
N ALA A 71 4.57 -2.78 5.69
CA ALA A 71 3.30 -3.22 6.28
C ALA A 71 3.12 -4.75 6.31
N PHE A 72 3.72 -5.47 5.37
CA PHE A 72 3.54 -6.91 5.17
C PHE A 72 4.85 -7.70 5.15
N GLY A 73 5.98 -7.03 5.39
CA GLY A 73 7.29 -7.66 5.50
C GLY A 73 7.59 -8.17 6.91
N PRO A 74 8.87 -8.16 7.34
CA PRO A 74 9.25 -8.55 8.68
C PRO A 74 8.51 -7.76 9.77
N LYS A 75 8.31 -8.39 10.93
CA LYS A 75 7.71 -7.70 12.09
C LYS A 75 8.57 -6.50 12.47
N LEU A 76 7.91 -5.36 12.70
CA LEU A 76 8.56 -4.16 13.23
C LEU A 76 9.22 -4.46 14.58
N SER A 77 10.44 -3.97 14.77
CA SER A 77 11.13 -4.03 16.06
C SER A 77 10.47 -3.08 17.07
N GLU A 78 10.71 -3.30 18.37
CA GLU A 78 10.19 -2.40 19.41
C GLU A 78 10.70 -0.96 19.24
N LEU A 79 11.93 -0.78 18.75
CA LEU A 79 12.47 0.54 18.41
C LEU A 79 11.67 1.19 17.27
N GLN A 80 11.36 0.46 16.20
CA GLN A 80 10.56 0.98 15.09
C GLN A 80 9.13 1.33 15.54
N LYS A 81 8.50 0.47 16.35
CA LYS A 81 7.18 0.75 16.92
C LYS A 81 7.20 2.00 17.80
N SER A 82 8.25 2.17 18.62
CA SER A 82 8.43 3.36 19.45
C SER A 82 8.56 4.64 18.60
N VAL A 83 9.36 4.61 17.54
CA VAL A 83 9.47 5.73 16.58
C VAL A 83 8.11 6.08 15.98
N ILE A 84 7.36 5.08 15.50
CA ILE A 84 6.04 5.28 14.89
C ILE A 84 5.05 5.93 15.88
N ARG A 85 5.08 5.52 17.15
CA ARG A 85 4.14 6.04 18.17
C ARG A 85 4.50 7.44 18.66
N THR A 86 5.79 7.78 18.72
CA THR A 86 6.26 9.02 19.34
C THR A 86 6.47 10.16 18.35
N ASP A 87 6.87 9.86 17.12
CA ASP A 87 7.14 10.87 16.10
C ASP A 87 5.83 11.34 15.43
N ALA A 88 5.53 12.63 15.61
CA ALA A 88 4.31 13.25 15.10
C ALA A 88 4.14 13.11 13.57
N PHE A 89 5.22 12.88 12.82
CA PHE A 89 5.16 12.63 11.38
C PHE A 89 4.29 11.42 11.03
N PHE A 90 4.29 10.38 11.87
CA PHE A 90 3.56 9.14 11.62
C PHE A 90 2.06 9.22 11.89
N ARG A 91 1.58 10.23 12.62
CA ARG A 91 0.16 10.35 13.03
C ARG A 91 -0.83 10.24 11.87
N ARG A 92 -0.45 10.70 10.67
CA ARG A 92 -1.30 10.61 9.48
C ARG A 92 -1.25 9.26 8.78
N PHE A 93 -0.25 8.44 9.07
CA PHE A 93 0.06 7.20 8.36
C PHE A 93 -0.39 5.96 9.12
N VAL A 94 -0.67 6.08 10.42
CA VAL A 94 -1.17 4.99 11.26
C VAL A 94 -2.57 5.29 11.76
N GLN A 95 -3.34 4.24 12.02
CA GLN A 95 -4.59 4.32 12.75
C GLN A 95 -4.30 4.35 14.26
N ASP A 96 -5.22 4.95 15.00
CA ASP A 96 -5.15 4.97 16.46
C ASP A 96 -5.55 3.60 17.00
N ASP A 97 -4.56 2.76 17.29
CA ASP A 97 -4.73 1.43 17.87
C ASP A 97 -3.68 1.20 18.97
N PRO A 98 -4.09 0.82 20.19
CA PRO A 98 -3.18 0.73 21.33
C PRO A 98 -2.25 -0.50 21.24
N GLU A 99 -2.68 -1.59 20.60
CA GLU A 99 -1.99 -2.88 20.64
C GLU A 99 -1.11 -3.09 19.41
N THR A 100 -1.61 -2.69 18.24
CA THR A 100 -1.04 -3.00 16.93
C THR A 100 -0.81 -1.74 16.11
N ILE A 101 0.31 -1.67 15.41
CA ILE A 101 0.51 -0.63 14.41
C ILE A 101 -0.27 -0.99 13.15
N LEU A 102 -1.38 -0.29 12.91
CA LEU A 102 -2.18 -0.44 11.70
C LEU A 102 -1.90 0.73 10.76
N PHE A 103 -1.40 0.43 9.55
CA PHE A 103 -1.18 1.47 8.54
C PHE A 103 -2.50 1.92 7.89
N SER A 104 -2.70 3.23 7.86
CA SER A 104 -3.87 3.90 7.28
C SER A 104 -3.86 3.88 5.75
N ASP A 105 -4.97 4.25 5.11
CA ASP A 105 -5.02 4.42 3.64
C ASP A 105 -4.02 5.48 3.15
N ALA A 106 -3.81 6.55 3.93
CA ALA A 106 -2.86 7.60 3.62
C ALA A 106 -1.41 7.09 3.54
N PHE A 107 -1.05 6.01 4.24
CA PHE A 107 0.25 5.36 4.11
C PHE A 107 0.41 4.68 2.74
N PHE A 108 -0.57 3.89 2.32
CA PHE A 108 -0.53 3.18 1.03
C PHE A 108 -0.60 4.13 -0.18
N ARG A 109 -1.16 5.33 0.02
CA ARG A 109 -1.22 6.40 -0.98
C ARG A 109 -0.14 7.48 -0.79
N ALA A 110 0.75 7.35 0.20
CA ALA A 110 1.73 8.38 0.55
C ALA A 110 2.67 8.67 -0.63
N SER A 111 3.11 9.92 -0.78
CA SER A 111 4.09 10.30 -1.81
C SER A 111 5.38 9.51 -1.63
N ILE A 112 6.17 9.31 -2.68
CA ILE A 112 7.42 8.56 -2.47
C ILE A 112 8.42 9.32 -1.58
N LEU A 113 8.39 10.66 -1.59
CA LEU A 113 9.20 11.45 -0.68
C LEU A 113 8.85 11.16 0.79
N ASP A 114 7.56 11.05 1.10
CA ASP A 114 7.10 10.65 2.43
C ASP A 114 7.54 9.21 2.74
N LEU A 115 7.38 8.29 1.79
CA LEU A 115 7.79 6.90 1.97
C LEU A 115 9.29 6.74 2.23
N TYR A 116 10.15 7.47 1.52
CA TYR A 116 11.58 7.51 1.81
C TYR A 116 11.86 8.13 3.19
N THR A 117 11.11 9.14 3.59
CA THR A 117 11.20 9.72 4.93
C THR A 117 10.84 8.70 6.01
N ILE A 118 9.79 7.89 5.77
CA ILE A 118 9.41 6.77 6.62
C ILE A 118 10.56 5.75 6.69
N CYS A 119 11.08 5.28 5.55
CA CYS A 119 12.18 4.32 5.53
C CYS A 119 13.39 4.81 6.33
N ARG A 120 13.79 6.07 6.14
CA ARG A 120 14.89 6.69 6.89
C ARG A 120 14.63 6.71 8.40
N LYS A 121 13.42 7.10 8.82
CA LYS A 121 13.05 7.15 10.25
C LYS A 121 12.99 5.75 10.89
N LEU A 122 12.60 4.73 10.12
CA LEU A 122 12.51 3.35 10.58
C LEU A 122 13.82 2.56 10.40
N GLY A 123 14.85 3.16 9.80
CA GLY A 123 16.10 2.46 9.47
C GLY A 123 15.93 1.33 8.45
N VAL A 124 14.89 1.39 7.62
CA VAL A 124 14.62 0.40 6.56
C VAL A 124 15.53 0.70 5.37
N LYS A 125 16.31 -0.29 4.96
CA LYS A 125 17.10 -0.25 3.72
C LYS A 125 16.24 -0.78 2.58
N LEU A 126 16.16 -0.01 1.50
CA LEU A 126 15.46 -0.37 0.28
C LEU A 126 16.41 -1.06 -0.70
#